data_AF-A0A822DXQ9-F1
#
_entry.id   AF-A0A822DXQ9-F1
#
_cell.length_a   1.000
_cell.length_b   1.000
_cell.length_c   1.000
_cell.angle_alpha   90.00
_cell.angle_beta   90.00
_cell.angle_gamma   90.00
#
_symmetry.space_group_name_H-M   'P 1'
#
loop_
_entity.id
_entity.type
_entity.pdbx_description
1 polymer ?
#
loop_
_entity_poly.entity_id
_entity_poly.type
_entity_poly.pdbx_seq_one_letter_code
_entity_poly.pdbx_strand_id
1 'polypeptide(L)'
;LTGWSRFDHFMPLCDILPTAYPSLLYSLHILNTDQFLANDPFYDCETLLKSIGKYHHLCKTLPGMSIFSNISSLSMVVSKIQNLLKLLYDTSPEYNRNRSFVRRYELDSQLTELKDFEKELLSTKEQLNHTLSDLYSQDVIDEWLDLYVTPIQNQMYTVYIDFSPVFNTTSWGRRPLI
;
A
#
# COMPACT_ATOMS: atom_id res chain seq x y z
N LEU A 1 19.83 12.87 2.41
CA LEU A 1 18.91 11.73 2.51
C LEU A 1 19.17 11.03 3.82
N THR A 2 18.42 11.39 4.85
CA THR A 2 18.58 10.85 6.20
C THR A 2 17.41 9.89 6.44
N GLY A 3 17.60 8.60 6.13
CA GLY A 3 16.60 7.55 6.38
C GLY A 3 16.44 7.16 7.86
N TRP A 4 16.82 8.05 8.78
CA TRP A 4 16.90 7.86 10.24
C TRP A 4 16.71 9.17 11.03
N SER A 5 16.14 10.21 10.42
CA SER A 5 15.87 11.48 11.13
C SER A 5 14.38 11.70 11.26
N ARG A 6 13.92 12.18 12.41
CA ARG A 6 12.61 12.85 12.51
C ARG A 6 12.81 14.34 12.25
N PHE A 7 11.82 15.00 11.66
CA PHE A 7 11.82 16.46 11.57
C PHE A 7 11.56 17.11 12.94
N ASP A 8 10.78 16.44 13.80
CA ASP A 8 10.50 16.81 15.18
C ASP A 8 10.28 15.54 16.03
N HIS A 9 10.47 15.62 17.35
CA HIS A 9 10.41 14.50 18.28
C HIS A 9 9.09 13.70 18.20
N PHE A 10 7.98 14.39 17.96
CA PHE A 10 6.64 13.78 17.89
C PHE A 10 6.15 13.50 16.48
N MET A 11 6.95 13.81 15.46
CA MET A 11 6.57 13.51 14.08
C MET A 11 6.90 12.06 13.72
N PRO A 12 6.13 11.46 12.78
CA PRO A 12 6.46 10.17 12.20
C PRO A 12 7.90 10.11 11.69
N LEU A 13 8.47 8.91 11.67
CA LEU A 13 9.76 8.64 11.02
C LEU A 13 9.77 9.23 9.60
N CYS A 14 10.88 9.87 9.22
CA CYS A 14 11.15 10.03 7.79
C CYS A 14 11.28 8.63 7.18
N ASP A 15 10.79 8.48 5.96
CA ASP A 15 10.69 7.18 5.31
C ASP A 15 12.03 6.42 5.28
N ILE A 16 11.94 5.09 5.24
CA ILE A 16 13.12 4.21 5.37
C ILE A 16 14.04 4.33 4.16
N LEU A 17 15.36 4.29 4.40
CA LEU A 17 16.38 4.59 3.39
C LEU A 17 16.18 3.93 2.01
N PRO A 18 15.76 2.65 1.90
CA PRO A 18 15.57 2.02 0.59
C PRO A 18 14.46 2.63 -0.27
N THR A 19 13.43 3.25 0.30
CA THR A 19 12.41 3.95 -0.51
C THR A 19 12.94 5.20 -1.19
N ALA A 20 14.08 5.71 -0.69
CA ALA A 20 14.69 6.92 -1.16
C ALA A 20 15.77 6.69 -2.25
N TYR A 21 16.05 5.43 -2.61
CA TYR A 21 16.98 5.11 -3.69
C TYR A 21 16.56 5.62 -5.07
N PRO A 22 15.29 5.50 -5.51
CA PRO A 22 14.91 6.01 -6.82
C PRO A 22 15.19 7.51 -6.98
N SER A 23 14.87 8.32 -5.96
CA SER A 23 15.11 9.76 -5.98
C SER A 23 16.61 10.11 -5.94
N LEU A 24 17.40 9.36 -5.17
CA LEU A 24 18.86 9.49 -5.17
C LEU A 24 19.46 9.15 -6.54
N LEU A 25 19.12 7.99 -7.08
CA LEU A 25 19.61 7.50 -8.36
C LEU A 25 19.21 8.46 -9.50
N TYR A 26 17.99 8.98 -9.46
CA TYR A 26 17.52 10.00 -10.40
C TYR A 26 18.30 11.31 -10.28
N SER A 27 18.55 11.79 -9.06
CA SER A 27 19.35 13.01 -8.84
C SER A 27 20.78 12.83 -9.35
N LEU A 28 21.39 11.67 -9.10
CA LEU A 28 22.73 11.34 -9.60
C LEU A 28 22.76 11.15 -11.11
N HIS A 29 21.68 10.64 -11.72
CA HIS A 29 21.54 10.58 -13.17
C HIS A 29 21.63 11.99 -13.76
N ILE A 30 20.76 12.91 -13.32
CA ILE A 30 20.71 14.29 -13.82
C ILE A 30 22.07 14.97 -13.64
N LEU A 31 22.71 14.82 -12.47
CA LEU A 31 24.01 15.42 -12.22
C LEU A 31 25.14 14.88 -13.11
N ASN A 32 25.01 13.66 -13.65
CA ASN A 32 26.03 13.06 -14.52
C ASN A 32 25.73 13.21 -16.01
N THR A 33 24.46 13.33 -16.41
CA THR A 33 24.04 13.36 -17.81
C THR A 33 23.52 14.73 -18.26
N ASP A 34 23.21 15.62 -17.32
CA ASP A 34 22.43 16.86 -17.53
C ASP A 34 21.07 16.61 -18.21
N GLN A 35 20.54 15.39 -18.13
CA GLN A 35 19.29 14.98 -18.75
C GLN A 35 18.23 14.62 -17.73
N PHE A 36 17.03 15.15 -17.90
CA PHE A 36 15.85 14.70 -17.19
C PHE A 36 15.26 13.49 -17.93
N LEU A 37 15.08 12.37 -17.23
CA LEU A 37 14.25 11.28 -17.74
C LEU A 37 12.80 11.72 -17.59
N ALA A 38 12.19 12.18 -18.69
CA ALA A 38 10.77 12.49 -18.74
C ALA A 38 9.98 11.23 -19.14
N ASN A 39 8.92 10.93 -18.40
CA ASN A 39 7.83 10.00 -18.75
C ASN A 39 8.01 8.49 -18.56
N ASP A 40 8.85 8.01 -17.64
CA ASP A 40 8.80 6.58 -17.27
C ASP A 40 8.13 6.37 -15.91
N PRO A 41 6.92 5.77 -15.83
CA PRO A 41 6.22 5.54 -14.57
C PRO A 41 6.92 4.51 -13.68
N PHE A 42 7.94 3.81 -14.19
CA PHE A 42 8.85 2.99 -13.41
C PHE A 42 10.28 3.38 -13.73
N TYR A 43 10.97 3.97 -12.75
CA TYR A 43 12.40 4.23 -12.83
C TYR A 43 13.14 2.90 -13.03
N ASP A 44 13.55 2.62 -14.26
CA ASP A 44 14.41 1.49 -14.54
C ASP A 44 15.75 1.70 -13.82
N CYS A 45 15.88 1.05 -12.66
CA CYS A 45 17.06 1.06 -11.81
C CYS A 45 18.32 0.72 -12.59
N GLU A 46 18.21 -0.15 -13.59
CA GLU A 46 19.30 -0.54 -14.47
C GLU A 46 19.79 0.62 -15.35
N THR A 47 18.87 1.37 -15.96
CA THR A 47 19.17 2.59 -16.72
C THR A 47 19.79 3.66 -15.82
N LEU A 48 19.26 3.86 -14.62
CA LEU A 48 19.82 4.81 -13.66
C LEU A 48 21.22 4.41 -13.18
N LEU A 49 21.45 3.14 -12.84
CA LEU A 49 22.78 2.67 -12.42
C LEU A 49 23.81 2.78 -13.54
N LYS A 50 23.43 2.50 -14.79
CA LYS A 50 24.31 2.66 -15.95
C LYS A 50 24.74 4.11 -16.13
N SER A 51 23.83 5.06 -15.94
CA SER A 51 24.12 6.48 -16.10
C SER A 51 25.11 7.06 -15.07
N ILE A 52 25.21 6.43 -13.90
CA ILE A 52 26.17 6.81 -12.85
C ILE A 52 27.46 5.97 -12.92
N GLY A 53 27.71 5.28 -14.04
CA GLY A 53 28.91 4.49 -14.28
C GLY A 53 28.99 3.17 -13.49
N LYS A 54 27.85 2.63 -13.05
CA LYS A 54 27.77 1.35 -12.32
C LYS A 54 27.23 0.23 -13.22
N TYR A 55 27.66 -0.99 -12.94
CA TYR A 55 27.25 -2.17 -13.71
C TYR A 55 25.77 -2.52 -13.49
N HIS A 56 25.10 -2.84 -14.58
CA HIS A 56 23.68 -3.18 -14.70
C HIS A 56 23.19 -4.27 -13.72
N HIS A 57 23.99 -5.31 -13.46
CA HIS A 57 23.61 -6.42 -12.57
C HIS A 57 23.53 -6.03 -11.09
N LEU A 58 23.99 -4.82 -10.71
CA LEU A 58 24.02 -4.38 -9.32
C LEU A 58 22.65 -4.01 -8.78
N CYS A 59 21.62 -3.85 -9.62
CA CYS A 59 20.30 -3.48 -9.12
C CYS A 59 19.71 -4.56 -8.21
N LYS A 60 19.95 -5.85 -8.48
CA LYS A 60 19.48 -6.94 -7.61
C LYS A 60 20.32 -7.12 -6.34
N THR A 61 21.54 -6.57 -6.33
CA THR A 61 22.49 -6.71 -5.22
C THR A 61 22.66 -5.43 -4.41
N LEU A 62 21.97 -4.36 -4.79
CA LEU A 62 22.02 -3.10 -4.07
C LEU A 62 21.39 -3.31 -2.68
N PRO A 63 22.10 -2.97 -1.58
CA PRO A 63 21.62 -3.20 -0.24
C PRO A 63 20.22 -2.60 -0.05
N GLY A 64 19.27 -3.32 0.56
CA GLY A 64 17.91 -2.81 0.76
C GLY A 64 16.98 -2.93 -0.46
N MET A 65 17.39 -3.51 -1.58
CA MET A 65 16.47 -3.75 -2.71
C MET A 65 15.38 -4.77 -2.42
N SER A 66 15.64 -5.74 -1.54
CA SER A 66 14.61 -6.64 -0.99
C SER A 66 13.55 -5.85 -0.24
N ILE A 67 13.97 -4.88 0.58
CA ILE A 67 13.08 -3.97 1.31
C ILE A 67 12.25 -3.15 0.33
N PHE A 68 12.89 -2.51 -0.66
CA PHE A 68 12.18 -1.74 -1.68
C PHE A 68 11.15 -2.59 -2.45
N SER A 69 11.50 -3.82 -2.83
CA SER A 69 10.60 -4.75 -3.50
C SER A 69 9.38 -5.08 -2.63
N ASN A 70 9.59 -5.36 -1.33
CA ASN A 70 8.51 -5.68 -0.41
C ASN A 70 7.59 -4.47 -0.15
N ILE A 71 8.15 -3.26 -0.09
CA ILE A 71 7.35 -2.02 0.02
C ILE A 71 6.55 -1.77 -1.25
N SER A 72 7.12 -2.04 -2.42
CA SER A 72 6.41 -1.95 -3.70
C SER A 72 5.24 -2.93 -3.76
N SER A 73 5.46 -4.17 -3.29
CA SER A 73 4.39 -5.16 -3.12
C SER A 73 3.30 -4.66 -2.17
N LEU A 74 3.68 -4.09 -1.02
CA LEU A 74 2.73 -3.47 -0.09
C LEU A 74 1.91 -2.37 -0.78
N SER A 75 2.56 -1.44 -1.49
CA SER A 75 1.88 -0.37 -2.21
C SER A 75 0.87 -0.90 -3.23
N MET A 76 1.20 -2.00 -3.91
CA MET A 76 0.30 -2.65 -4.86
C MET A 76 -0.92 -3.25 -4.15
N VAL A 77 -0.72 -3.98 -3.04
CA VAL A 77 -1.80 -4.56 -2.24
C VAL A 77 -2.71 -3.47 -1.67
N VAL A 78 -2.13 -2.42 -1.10
CA VAL A 78 -2.86 -1.26 -0.58
C VAL A 78 -3.70 -0.61 -1.68
N SER A 79 -3.14 -0.44 -2.88
CA SER A 79 -3.88 0.11 -4.01
C SER A 79 -5.07 -0.77 -4.43
N LYS A 80 -4.89 -2.10 -4.48
CA LYS A 80 -5.99 -3.04 -4.75
C LYS A 80 -7.10 -2.91 -3.70
N ILE A 81 -6.74 -2.89 -2.42
CA ILE A 81 -7.68 -2.72 -1.31
C ILE A 81 -8.43 -1.40 -1.44
N GLN A 82 -7.72 -0.27 -1.60
CA GLN A 82 -8.34 1.04 -1.73
C GLN A 82 -9.32 1.13 -2.90
N ASN A 83 -8.96 0.55 -4.05
CA ASN A 83 -9.85 0.49 -5.21
C ASN A 83 -11.11 -0.32 -4.92
N LEU A 84 -10.99 -1.46 -4.24
CA LEU A 84 -12.12 -2.30 -3.85
C LEU A 84 -13.01 -1.63 -2.79
N LEU A 85 -12.41 -1.00 -1.78
CA LEU A 85 -13.13 -0.23 -0.77
C LEU A 85 -13.93 0.90 -1.42
N LYS A 86 -13.31 1.63 -2.36
CA LYS A 86 -14.00 2.67 -3.14
C LYS A 86 -15.16 2.09 -3.92
N LEU A 87 -14.95 0.99 -4.64
CA LEU A 87 -16.02 0.32 -5.40
C LEU A 87 -17.19 -0.12 -4.50
N LEU A 88 -16.91 -0.67 -3.33
CA LEU A 88 -17.92 -1.06 -2.34
C LEU A 88 -18.79 0.13 -1.93
N TYR A 89 -18.16 1.26 -1.59
CA TYR A 89 -18.87 2.46 -1.17
C TYR A 89 -19.63 3.15 -2.31
N ASP A 90 -19.07 3.14 -3.53
CA ASP A 90 -19.70 3.72 -4.74
C ASP A 90 -20.92 2.89 -5.18
N THR A 91 -20.85 1.56 -5.11
CA THR A 91 -21.93 0.64 -5.51
C THR A 91 -23.02 0.50 -4.45
N SER A 92 -22.69 0.81 -3.20
CA SER A 92 -23.59 0.75 -2.07
C SER A 92 -23.62 2.09 -1.34
N PRO A 93 -24.28 3.13 -1.86
CA PRO A 93 -24.34 4.44 -1.20
C PRO A 93 -24.89 4.38 0.22
N GLU A 94 -24.53 5.34 1.06
CA GLU A 94 -24.87 5.33 2.50
C GLU A 94 -26.37 5.18 2.76
N TYR A 95 -27.20 5.91 2.00
CA TYR A 95 -28.66 5.80 2.07
C TYR A 95 -29.16 4.35 1.88
N ASN A 96 -28.55 3.61 0.97
CA ASN A 96 -28.90 2.21 0.69
C ASN A 96 -28.35 1.29 1.78
N ARG A 97 -27.11 1.49 2.25
CA ARG A 97 -26.51 0.67 3.33
C ARG A 97 -27.30 0.79 4.63
N ASN A 98 -27.69 2.00 5.03
CA ASN A 98 -28.46 2.26 6.24
C ASN A 98 -29.84 1.60 6.24
N ARG A 99 -30.37 1.27 5.05
CA ARG A 99 -31.64 0.55 4.85
C ARG A 99 -31.44 -0.91 4.45
N SER A 100 -30.20 -1.37 4.43
CA SER A 100 -29.78 -2.68 3.96
C SER A 100 -30.23 -3.00 2.52
N PHE A 101 -30.44 -1.99 1.68
CA PHE A 101 -30.79 -2.11 0.26
C PHE A 101 -29.53 -2.24 -0.60
N VAL A 102 -28.84 -3.36 -0.46
CA VAL A 102 -27.59 -3.64 -1.19
C VAL A 102 -27.75 -4.90 -2.06
N ARG A 103 -27.08 -4.91 -3.22
CA ARG A 103 -27.03 -6.09 -4.11
C ARG A 103 -26.16 -7.18 -3.47
N ARG A 104 -26.80 -8.10 -2.73
CA ARG A 104 -26.09 -9.14 -1.94
C ARG A 104 -25.06 -9.94 -2.73
N TYR A 105 -25.38 -10.39 -3.94
CA TYR A 105 -24.45 -11.20 -4.73
C TYR A 105 -23.12 -10.46 -5.02
N GLU A 106 -23.21 -9.15 -5.30
CA GLU A 106 -22.05 -8.31 -5.63
C GLU A 106 -21.24 -8.02 -4.37
N LEU A 107 -21.94 -7.72 -3.27
CA LEU A 107 -21.34 -7.54 -1.95
C LEU A 107 -20.58 -8.80 -1.49
N ASP A 108 -21.18 -9.99 -1.61
CA ASP A 108 -20.55 -11.25 -1.19
C ASP A 108 -19.28 -11.54 -2.00
N SER A 109 -19.31 -11.26 -3.31
CA SER A 109 -18.14 -11.36 -4.19
C SER A 109 -17.03 -10.40 -3.77
N GLN A 110 -17.36 -9.12 -3.58
CA GLN A 110 -16.40 -8.09 -3.20
C GLN A 110 -15.80 -8.34 -1.81
N LEU A 111 -16.58 -8.85 -0.86
CA LEU A 111 -16.07 -9.17 0.48
C LEU A 111 -15.21 -10.43 0.50
N THR A 112 -15.46 -11.38 -0.39
CA THR A 112 -14.58 -12.53 -0.59
C THR A 112 -13.22 -12.05 -1.11
N GLU A 113 -13.22 -11.17 -2.11
CA GLU A 113 -12.00 -10.54 -2.63
C GLU A 113 -11.27 -9.72 -1.55
N LEU A 114 -12.01 -8.96 -0.73
CA LEU A 114 -11.44 -8.20 0.39
C LEU A 114 -10.72 -9.09 1.40
N LYS A 115 -11.29 -10.27 1.71
CA LYS A 115 -10.66 -11.27 2.60
C LYS A 115 -9.38 -11.85 2.00
N ASP A 116 -9.33 -12.02 0.68
CA ASP A 116 -8.12 -12.51 0.02
C ASP A 116 -7.01 -11.45 0.02
N PHE A 117 -7.37 -10.18 -0.20
CA PHE A 117 -6.41 -9.08 -0.02
C PHE A 117 -5.97 -8.90 1.44
N GLU A 118 -6.81 -9.20 2.43
CA GLU A 118 -6.42 -9.20 3.84
C GLU A 118 -5.28 -10.19 4.11
N LYS A 119 -5.39 -11.40 3.56
CA LYS A 119 -4.33 -12.42 3.66
C LYS A 119 -3.05 -11.97 2.95
N GLU A 120 -3.18 -11.37 1.75
CA GLU A 120 -2.04 -10.83 0.98
C GLU A 120 -1.33 -9.71 1.76
N LEU A 121 -2.10 -8.83 2.42
CA LEU A 121 -1.58 -7.75 3.26
C LEU A 121 -0.84 -8.30 4.49
N LEU A 122 -1.42 -9.27 5.20
CA LEU A 122 -0.80 -9.90 6.36
C LEU A 122 0.50 -10.61 5.99
N SER A 123 0.51 -11.38 4.90
CA SER A 123 1.72 -12.03 4.40
C SER A 123 2.80 -11.01 4.02
N THR A 124 2.42 -9.89 3.41
CA THR A 124 3.35 -8.82 3.06
C THR A 124 3.91 -8.12 4.30
N LYS A 125 3.07 -7.89 5.32
CA LYS A 125 3.47 -7.35 6.63
C LYS A 125 4.52 -8.23 7.30
N GLU A 126 4.31 -9.55 7.33
CA GLU A 126 5.26 -10.51 7.90
C GLU A 126 6.60 -10.50 7.16
N GLN A 127 6.57 -10.48 5.82
CA GLN A 127 7.78 -10.39 5.00
C GLN A 127 8.54 -9.08 5.23
N LEU A 128 7.83 -7.95 5.33
CA LEU A 128 8.43 -6.66 5.65
C LEU A 128 9.08 -6.66 7.04
N ASN A 129 8.38 -7.19 8.05
CA ASN A 129 8.92 -7.29 9.40
C ASN A 129 10.25 -8.06 9.41
N HIS A 130 10.30 -9.21 8.74
CA HIS A 130 11.53 -9.99 8.60
C HIS A 130 12.63 -9.22 7.84
N THR A 131 12.29 -8.60 6.70
CA THR A 131 13.29 -7.97 5.83
C THR A 131 13.86 -6.68 6.45
N LEU A 132 13.07 -5.95 7.23
CA LEU A 132 13.50 -4.74 7.91
C LEU A 132 14.35 -5.03 9.16
N SER A 133 14.16 -6.20 9.79
CA SER A 133 14.90 -6.62 10.99
C SER A 133 16.41 -6.70 10.78
N ASP A 134 16.86 -6.84 9.52
CA ASP A 134 18.29 -6.85 9.17
C ASP A 134 18.96 -5.49 9.37
N LEU A 135 18.18 -4.39 9.36
CA LEU A 135 18.71 -3.01 9.34
C LEU A 135 18.15 -2.11 10.45
N TYR A 136 16.96 -2.40 10.96
CA TYR A 136 16.23 -1.53 11.88
C TYR A 136 15.85 -2.28 13.17
N SER A 137 15.75 -1.55 14.28
CA SER A 137 15.23 -2.11 15.53
C SER A 137 13.72 -2.34 15.45
N GLN A 138 13.20 -3.27 16.24
CA GLN A 138 11.77 -3.60 16.23
C GLN A 138 10.88 -2.38 16.44
N ASP A 139 11.23 -1.44 17.33
CA ASP A 139 10.45 -0.22 17.57
C ASP A 139 10.25 0.63 16.30
N VAL A 140 11.27 0.70 15.44
CA VAL A 140 11.21 1.44 14.17
C VAL A 140 10.31 0.72 13.18
N ILE A 141 10.39 -0.61 13.16
CA ILE A 141 9.58 -1.46 12.28
C ILE A 141 8.12 -1.35 12.68
N ASP A 142 7.82 -1.48 13.98
CA ASP A 142 6.46 -1.38 14.52
C ASP A 142 5.86 0.00 14.22
N GLU A 143 6.60 1.08 14.47
CA GLU A 143 6.16 2.44 14.13
C GLU A 143 5.87 2.59 12.63
N TRP A 144 6.75 2.10 11.75
CA TRP A 144 6.55 2.19 10.32
C TRP A 144 5.32 1.37 9.87
N LEU A 145 5.15 0.15 10.37
CA LEU A 145 3.97 -0.66 10.09
C LEU A 145 2.68 -0.01 10.59
N ASP A 146 2.73 0.67 11.75
CA ASP A 146 1.59 1.42 12.28
C ASP A 146 1.23 2.64 11.44
N LEU A 147 2.20 3.26 10.79
CA LEU A 147 1.95 4.40 9.90
C LEU A 147 1.38 3.98 8.55
N TYR A 148 1.84 2.88 7.97
CA TYR A 148 1.53 2.53 6.58
C TYR A 148 0.57 1.34 6.42
N VAL A 149 0.53 0.40 7.36
CA VAL A 149 -0.29 -0.82 7.26
C VAL A 149 -1.56 -0.70 8.11
N THR A 150 -1.43 -0.29 9.37
CA THR A 150 -2.56 -0.21 10.32
C THR A 150 -3.73 0.65 9.80
N PRO A 151 -3.55 1.80 9.12
CA PRO A 151 -4.67 2.58 8.59
C PRO A 151 -5.52 1.80 7.58
N ILE A 152 -4.89 0.98 6.73
CA ILE A 152 -5.60 0.17 5.74
C ILE A 152 -6.34 -0.98 6.43
N GLN A 153 -5.73 -1.63 7.41
CA GLN A 153 -6.41 -2.66 8.20
C GLN A 153 -7.66 -2.11 8.90
N ASN A 154 -7.57 -0.90 9.46
CA ASN A 154 -8.71 -0.23 10.09
C ASN A 154 -9.83 0.11 9.09
N GLN A 155 -9.49 0.51 7.86
CA GLN A 155 -10.48 0.72 6.80
C GLN A 155 -11.20 -0.58 6.42
N MET A 156 -10.46 -1.69 6.31
CA MET A 156 -11.05 -3.00 6.05
C MET A 156 -12.01 -3.43 7.17
N TYR A 157 -11.59 -3.26 8.43
CA TYR A 157 -12.44 -3.54 9.59
C TYR A 157 -13.71 -2.69 9.61
N THR A 158 -13.60 -1.41 9.25
CA THR A 158 -14.74 -0.49 9.15
C THR A 158 -15.77 -0.99 8.13
N VAL A 159 -15.32 -1.49 6.97
CA VAL A 159 -16.23 -2.09 5.97
C VAL A 159 -16.98 -3.29 6.54
N TYR A 160 -16.32 -4.20 7.26
CA TYR A 160 -17.01 -5.34 7.87
C TYR A 160 -18.09 -4.90 8.87
N ILE A 161 -17.85 -3.83 9.62
CA ILE A 161 -18.85 -3.24 10.53
C ILE A 161 -20.00 -2.63 9.73
N ASP A 162 -19.71 -1.76 8.77
CA ASP A 162 -20.71 -1.00 7.99
C ASP A 162 -21.68 -1.92 7.25
N PHE A 163 -21.19 -3.05 6.74
CA PHE A 163 -21.99 -4.00 5.99
C PHE A 163 -22.58 -5.13 6.86
N SER A 164 -22.22 -5.22 8.15
CA SER A 164 -22.76 -6.21 9.09
C SER A 164 -24.31 -6.29 9.10
N PRO A 165 -25.06 -5.16 9.13
CA PRO A 165 -26.53 -5.19 9.11
C PRO A 165 -27.13 -5.77 7.82
N VAL A 166 -26.41 -5.66 6.71
CA VAL A 166 -26.87 -6.16 5.40
C VAL A 166 -26.97 -7.67 5.40
N PHE A 167 -26.05 -8.39 6.07
CA PHE A 167 -26.10 -9.85 6.16
C PHE A 167 -27.27 -10.35 6.99
N ASN A 168 -27.65 -9.59 8.03
CA ASN A 168 -28.74 -9.97 8.93
C ASN A 168 -30.14 -9.69 8.35
N THR A 169 -30.22 -8.93 7.25
CA THR A 169 -31.49 -8.57 6.62
C THR A 169 -31.93 -9.63 5.61
N THR A 170 -32.89 -10.47 5.98
CA THR A 170 -33.40 -11.55 5.11
C THR A 170 -34.61 -11.13 4.26
N SER A 171 -35.32 -10.07 4.66
CA SER A 171 -36.52 -9.57 3.99
C SER A 171 -36.52 -8.06 3.87
N TRP A 172 -36.97 -7.53 2.72
CA TRP A 172 -37.18 -6.10 2.52
C TRP A 172 -38.65 -5.77 2.45
N GLY A 173 -39.03 -4.63 3.06
CA GLY A 173 -40.38 -4.08 2.92
C GLY A 173 -40.69 -3.79 1.45
N ARG A 174 -41.95 -3.96 1.04
CA ARG A 174 -42.38 -3.56 -0.30
C ARG A 174 -42.24 -2.03 -0.45
N ARG A 175 -41.41 -1.58 -1.41
CA ARG A 175 -41.45 -0.33 -2.23
C ARG A 175 -40.50 0.85 -1.93
N PRO A 176 -40.20 1.70 -2.96
CA PRO A 176 -40.91 1.85 -4.25
C PRO A 176 -40.14 1.57 -5.54
N LEU A 177 -40.69 0.65 -6.34
CA LEU A 177 -40.89 0.91 -7.77
C LEU A 177 -42.20 1.73 -7.86
N ILE A 178 -42.08 3.02 -8.19
CA ILE A 178 -43.16 3.79 -8.83
C ILE A 178 -42.79 3.83 -10.31
#